data_AF-A0A511WYG5-F1
#
_entry.id   AF-A0A511WYG5-F1
#
_cell.length_a   1.000
_cell.length_b   1.000
_cell.length_c   1.000
_cell.angle_alpha   90.00
_cell.angle_beta   90.00
_cell.angle_gamma   90.00
#
_symmetry.space_group_name_H-M   'P 1'
#
loop_
_entity.id
_entity.type
_entity.pdbx_description
1 polymer ?
#
loop_
_entity_poly.entity_id
_entity_poly.type
_entity_poly.pdbx_seq_one_letter_code
_entity_poly.pdbx_strand_id
1 'polypeptide(L)'
;MGMMLVFVLILASFLGFELISKVPAQLHTPLMSGSNAISGITVVGAILSLSGAFVIEGEVMTIILGTLSVFFATINVVGGYMVTDRMLSMFNTGKKGDQS
;
A
#
# COMPACT_ATOMS: atom_id res chain seq x y z
N MET A 1 -1.61 -24.72 -9.09
CA MET A 1 -1.68 -23.26 -8.78
C MET A 1 -1.52 -22.97 -7.29
N GLY A 2 -2.23 -23.64 -6.37
CA GLY A 2 -2.11 -23.39 -4.93
C GLY A 2 -0.71 -23.55 -4.33
N MET A 3 0.01 -24.62 -4.67
CA MET A 3 1.38 -24.86 -4.17
C MET A 3 2.38 -23.78 -4.60
N MET A 4 2.17 -23.18 -5.79
CA MET A 4 3.00 -22.08 -6.29
C MET A 4 2.77 -20.80 -5.49
N LEU A 5 1.53 -20.47 -5.12
CA LEU A 5 1.23 -19.28 -4.30
C LEU A 5 1.84 -19.38 -2.90
N VAL A 6 1.82 -20.58 -2.30
CA VAL A 6 2.47 -20.82 -1.01
C VAL A 6 4.00 -20.66 -1.13
N PHE A 7 4.60 -21.18 -2.20
CA PHE A 7 6.02 -20.96 -2.49
C PHE A 7 6.35 -19.47 -2.62
N VAL A 8 5.55 -18.73 -3.39
CA VAL A 8 5.71 -17.28 -3.55
C VAL A 8 5.56 -16.54 -2.22
N LEU A 9 4.55 -16.90 -1.39
CA LEU A 9 4.33 -16.30 -0.08
C LEU A 9 5.55 -16.48 0.84
N ILE A 10 6.10 -17.69 0.89
CA ILE A 10 7.25 -18.01 1.72
C ILE A 10 8.48 -17.22 1.24
N LEU A 11 8.81 -17.30 -0.05
CA LEU A 11 9.97 -16.60 -0.61
C LEU A 11 9.85 -15.07 -0.50
N ALA A 12 8.67 -14.51 -0.75
CA ALA A 12 8.43 -13.08 -0.59
C ALA A 12 8.55 -12.62 0.87
N SER A 13 8.15 -13.45 1.84
CA SER A 13 8.30 -13.14 3.27
C SER A 13 9.77 -13.10 3.69
N PHE A 14 10.58 -14.09 3.27
CA PHE A 14 12.03 -14.08 3.50
C PHE A 14 12.71 -12.88 2.83
N LEU A 15 12.32 -12.57 1.59
CA LEU A 15 12.83 -11.41 0.88
C LEU A 15 12.50 -10.10 1.63
N GLY A 16 11.27 -9.95 2.10
CA GLY A 16 10.86 -8.79 2.89
C GLY A 16 11.70 -8.62 4.16
N PHE A 17 11.96 -9.71 4.88
CA PHE A 17 12.82 -9.69 6.08
C PHE A 17 14.26 -9.26 5.76
N GLU A 18 14.87 -9.83 4.72
CA GLU A 18 16.24 -9.51 4.30
C GLU A 18 16.38 -8.04 3.85
N LEU A 19 15.37 -7.52 3.15
CA LEU A 19 15.36 -6.12 2.71
C LEU A 19 15.25 -5.15 3.88
N ILE A 20 14.31 -5.37 4.81
CA ILE A 20 14.09 -4.49 5.96
C ILE A 20 15.31 -4.48 6.89
N SER A 21 15.99 -5.62 7.06
CA SER A 21 17.18 -5.75 7.91
C SER A 21 18.37 -4.91 7.44
N LYS A 22 18.37 -4.45 6.17
CA LYS A 22 19.45 -3.65 5.57
C LYS A 22 19.14 -2.15 5.47
N VAL A 23 17.99 -1.71 5.99
CA VAL A 23 17.60 -0.29 5.95
C VAL A 23 18.32 0.48 7.07
N PRO A 24 18.96 1.63 6.80
CA PRO A 24 19.60 2.45 7.82
C PRO A 24 18.58 3.08 8.77
N ALA A 25 18.99 3.35 10.01
CA ALA A 25 18.09 3.79 11.08
C ALA A 25 17.28 5.08 10.75
N GLN A 26 17.88 5.99 9.98
CA GLN A 26 17.26 7.23 9.54
C GLN A 26 16.01 7.02 8.66
N LEU A 27 15.90 5.85 8.03
CA LEU A 27 14.81 5.52 7.12
C LEU A 27 13.71 4.67 7.78
N HIS A 28 13.80 4.27 9.05
CA HIS A 28 12.74 3.43 9.66
C HIS A 28 11.36 4.09 9.66
N THR A 29 11.28 5.39 9.97
CA THR A 29 10.01 6.12 9.96
C THR A 29 9.46 6.32 8.54
N PRO A 30 10.26 6.77 7.55
CA PRO A 30 9.86 6.74 6.15
C PRO A 30 9.47 5.35 5.64
N LEU A 31 10.18 4.30 6.04
CA LEU A 31 9.91 2.91 5.66
C LEU A 31 8.58 2.42 6.24
N MET A 32 8.28 2.77 7.49
CA MET A 32 7.00 2.47 8.13
C MET A 32 5.84 3.16 7.40
N SER A 33 6.01 4.40 6.97
CA SER A 33 5.03 5.09 6.12
C SER A 33 4.92 4.45 4.73
N GLY A 34 6.05 4.06 4.14
CA GLY A 34 6.11 3.41 2.83
C GLY A 34 5.43 2.05 2.81
N SER A 35 5.61 1.22 3.85
CA SER A 35 4.90 -0.06 3.95
C SER A 35 3.38 0.13 4.10
N ASN A 36 2.94 1.20 4.77
CA ASN A 36 1.53 1.58 4.78
C ASN A 36 1.03 1.97 3.38
N ALA A 37 1.80 2.74 2.59
CA ALA A 37 1.46 3.05 1.19
C ALA A 37 1.35 1.79 0.30
N ILE A 38 2.24 0.81 0.51
CA ILE A 38 2.22 -0.48 -0.21
C ILE A 38 0.98 -1.31 0.18
N SER A 39 0.54 -1.25 1.43
CA SER A 39 -0.68 -1.94 1.89
C SER A 39 -1.96 -1.48 1.16
N GLY A 40 -1.90 -0.32 0.51
CA GLY A 40 -2.94 0.20 -0.37
C GLY A 40 -3.27 -0.70 -1.56
N ILE A 41 -2.49 -1.75 -1.86
CA ILE A 41 -2.84 -2.80 -2.83
C ILE A 41 -4.22 -3.43 -2.59
N THR A 42 -4.74 -3.33 -1.36
CA THR A 42 -6.13 -3.68 -0.99
C THR A 42 -7.18 -3.04 -1.91
N VAL A 43 -6.88 -1.92 -2.57
CA VAL A 43 -7.76 -1.29 -3.57
C VAL A 43 -8.12 -2.24 -4.72
N VAL A 44 -7.21 -3.14 -5.12
CA VAL A 44 -7.48 -4.15 -6.15
C VAL A 44 -8.57 -5.10 -5.68
N GLY A 45 -8.48 -5.58 -4.44
CA GLY A 45 -9.51 -6.43 -3.84
C GLY A 45 -10.85 -5.71 -3.68
N ALA A 46 -10.81 -4.43 -3.32
CA ALA A 46 -12.00 -3.60 -3.18
C ALA A 46 -12.75 -3.43 -4.52
N ILE A 47 -12.02 -3.12 -5.60
CA ILE A 47 -12.58 -2.97 -6.95
C ILE A 47 -13.17 -4.30 -7.43
N LEU A 48 -12.47 -5.42 -7.24
CA LEU A 48 -12.97 -6.74 -7.63
C LEU A 48 -14.24 -7.12 -6.86
N SER A 49 -14.28 -6.82 -5.56
CA SER A 49 -15.45 -7.09 -4.71
C SER A 49 -16.68 -6.28 -5.15
N LEU A 50 -16.50 -4.98 -5.43
CA LEU A 50 -17.59 -4.13 -5.92
C LEU A 50 -18.03 -4.52 -7.33
N SER A 51 -17.09 -4.92 -8.21
CA SER A 51 -17.40 -5.38 -9.57
C SER A 51 -18.25 -6.64 -9.55
N GLY A 52 -17.95 -7.58 -8.63
CA GLY A 52 -18.77 -8.79 -8.43
C GLY A 52 -20.18 -8.48 -7.91
N ALA A 53 -20.33 -7.44 -7.10
CA ALA A 53 -21.62 -7.02 -6.54
C ALA A 53 -22.63 -6.55 -7.61
N PHE A 54 -22.15 -6.02 -8.73
CA PHE A 54 -23.01 -5.60 -9.85
C PHE A 54 -23.46 -6.78 -10.72
N VAL A 55 -22.76 -7.92 -10.66
CA VAL A 55 -23.04 -9.12 -11.47
C VAL A 55 -24.08 -10.02 -10.80
N ILE A 56 -24.17 -10.02 -9.46
CA ILE A 56 -25.15 -10.80 -8.72
C ILE A 56 -26.28 -9.87 -8.28
N GLU A 57 -27.42 -9.93 -8.97
CA GLU A 57 -28.62 -9.19 -8.61
C GLU A 57 -29.04 -9.52 -7.17
N GLY A 58 -29.02 -8.54 -6.26
CA GLY A 58 -29.82 -8.60 -5.03
C GLY A 58 -29.17 -8.22 -3.70
N GLU A 59 -27.85 -8.07 -3.59
CA GLU A 59 -27.25 -7.71 -2.30
C GLU A 59 -26.88 -6.23 -2.19
N VAL A 60 -27.86 -5.40 -1.84
CA VAL A 60 -27.66 -3.98 -1.45
C VAL A 60 -26.52 -3.83 -0.44
N MET A 61 -26.37 -4.80 0.47
CA MET A 61 -25.28 -4.83 1.44
C MET A 61 -23.90 -4.93 0.79
N THR A 62 -23.75 -5.77 -0.24
CA THR A 62 -22.48 -5.99 -0.94
C THR A 62 -22.09 -4.77 -1.77
N ILE A 63 -23.07 -4.06 -2.34
CA ILE A 63 -22.84 -2.76 -3.01
C ILE A 63 -22.36 -1.71 -2.01
N ILE A 64 -23.01 -1.59 -0.85
CA ILE A 64 -22.63 -0.62 0.20
C ILE A 64 -21.21 -0.93 0.71
N LEU A 65 -20.95 -2.19 1.08
CA LEU A 65 -19.64 -2.61 1.60
C LEU A 65 -18.54 -2.50 0.54
N GLY A 66 -18.84 -2.85 -0.71
CA GLY A 66 -17.90 -2.68 -1.84
C GLY A 66 -17.54 -1.22 -2.07
N THR A 67 -18.55 -0.32 -2.04
CA THR A 67 -18.33 1.13 -2.19
C THR A 67 -17.49 1.69 -1.04
N LEU A 68 -17.80 1.31 0.20
CA LEU A 68 -17.01 1.70 1.38
C LEU A 68 -15.59 1.14 1.31
N SER A 69 -15.42 -0.10 0.87
CA SER A 69 -14.11 -0.74 0.71
C SER A 69 -13.23 0.05 -0.27
N VAL A 70 -13.78 0.45 -1.43
CA VAL A 70 -13.06 1.26 -2.41
C VAL A 70 -12.71 2.63 -1.83
N PHE A 71 -13.64 3.27 -1.11
CA PHE A 71 -13.40 4.55 -0.45
C PHE A 71 -12.23 4.49 0.56
N PHE A 72 -12.26 3.53 1.49
CA PHE A 72 -11.21 3.38 2.49
C PHE A 72 -9.87 2.94 1.89
N ALA A 73 -9.89 2.04 0.90
CA ALA A 73 -8.67 1.63 0.20
C ALA A 73 -8.03 2.80 -0.55
N THR A 74 -8.84 3.67 -1.16
CA THR A 74 -8.36 4.89 -1.83
C THR A 74 -7.71 5.84 -0.83
N ILE A 75 -8.30 6.05 0.35
CA ILE A 75 -7.69 6.85 1.42
C ILE A 75 -6.34 6.27 1.85
N ASN A 76 -6.24 4.94 1.99
CA ASN A 76 -4.99 4.27 2.38
C ASN A 76 -3.89 4.48 1.33
N VAL A 77 -4.18 4.24 0.05
CA VAL A 77 -3.22 4.48 -1.06
C VAL A 77 -2.80 5.95 -1.09
N VAL A 78 -3.75 6.87 -1.24
CA VAL A 78 -3.44 8.30 -1.45
C VAL A 78 -2.73 8.88 -0.23
N GLY A 79 -3.25 8.64 0.98
CA GLY A 79 -2.65 9.13 2.22
C GLY A 79 -1.26 8.53 2.46
N GLY A 80 -1.10 7.22 2.23
CA GLY A 80 0.18 6.54 2.38
C GLY A 80 1.26 7.11 1.46
N TYR A 81 0.95 7.29 0.17
CA TYR A 81 1.90 7.86 -0.79
C TYR A 81 2.22 9.33 -0.51
N MET A 82 1.22 10.15 -0.17
CA MET A 82 1.43 11.58 0.16
C MET A 82 2.33 11.79 1.38
N VAL A 83 2.11 11.01 2.45
CA VAL A 83 2.92 11.12 3.67
C VAL A 83 4.35 10.63 3.41
N THR A 84 4.49 9.50 2.70
CA THR A 84 5.81 8.93 2.38
C THR A 84 6.62 9.88 1.49
N ASP A 85 6.01 10.49 0.48
CA ASP A 85 6.66 11.48 -0.39
C ASP A 85 7.17 12.68 0.42
N ARG A 86 6.32 13.23 1.32
CA ARG A 86 6.72 14.33 2.20
C ARG A 86 7.89 13.94 3.12
N MET A 87 7.91 12.72 3.65
CA MET A 87 9.02 12.23 4.47
C MET A 87 10.31 12.08 3.66
N LEU A 88 10.24 11.49 2.45
CA LEU A 88 11.40 11.29 1.59
C LEU A 88 11.95 12.61 1.03
N SER A 89 11.09 13.60 0.80
CA SER A 89 11.51 14.94 0.35
C SER A 89 12.49 15.63 1.32
N MET A 90 12.42 15.30 2.62
CA MET A 90 13.30 15.88 3.64
C MET A 90 14.78 15.48 3.45
N PHE A 91 15.05 14.34 2.79
CA PHE A 91 16.40 13.91 2.43
C PHE A 91 16.96 14.65 1.20
N ASN A 92 16.09 15.23 0.38
CA ASN A 92 16.49 15.98 -0.82
C ASN A 92 16.74 17.48 -0.56
N THR A 93 16.38 17.98 0.63
CA THR A 93 16.48 19.42 0.98
C THR A 93 17.92 19.91 1.20
N GLY A 94 18.92 19.03 1.18
CA GLY A 94 20.34 19.43 1.18
C GLY A 94 20.83 20.13 -0.11
N LYS A 95 20.00 20.29 -1.14
CA LYS A 95 20.34 20.96 -2.41
C LYS A 95 19.67 22.32 -2.65
N LYS A 96 18.98 22.88 -1.66
CA LYS A 96 18.28 24.17 -1.79
C LYS A 96 18.78 25.20 -0.77
N GLY A 97 20.10 25.41 -0.76
CA GLY A 97 20.78 26.33 0.16
C GLY A 97 21.92 27.14 -0.48
N ASP A 98 21.90 27.37 -1.80
CA ASP A 98 22.93 28.20 -2.47
C ASP A 98 22.38 28.94 -3.71
N GLN A 99 21.21 29.58 -3.57
CA GLN A 99 20.71 30.59 -4.51
C GLN A 99 19.91 31.67 -3.76
N SER A 100 20.61 32.49 -2.98
CA SER A 100 20.29 33.90 -2.74
C SER A 100 21.51 34.63 -2.22
#